data_AF-A0A662SM98-F1
#
_entry.id   AF-A0A662SM98-F1
#
_cell.length_a   1.000
_cell.length_b   1.000
_cell.length_c   1.000
_cell.angle_alpha   90.00
_cell.angle_beta   90.00
_cell.angle_gamma   90.00
#
_symmetry.space_group_name_H-M   'P 1'
#
loop_
_entity.id
_entity.type
_entity.pdbx_description
1 polymer ?
#
loop_
_entity_poly.entity_id
_entity_poly.type
_entity_poly.pdbx_seq_one_letter_code
_entity_poly.pdbx_strand_id
1 'polypeptide(L)'
;MYKKLALTALVFVALATAIPVAADPTSGTVTWDGSGTIAVDVFFEDDAEMHMNTAGSWIWGTLSFEDGEDNPYSYDVDTCWSQLVAGFEEGYLEFLTIRADSWEAMYGDPGQTMYSWIEGGWGEIAKFEWTNYAQMRSCNYGKPRTSGGHHFEAGGDFFNIFTVIDNGAGEYAWANIYGSNGSAWLDLMNEDIWGDMSFKFGRGCGCYTDADWYVEADSWTFEREAYADNWLTIHNHGYDISGPAYYHETISGSGAFGDSDVSMEGG
;
A
#
# COMPACT_ATOMS: atom_id res chain seq x y z
N MET A 1 36.72 2.86 34.86
CA MET A 1 35.97 3.83 34.03
C MET A 1 36.25 3.48 32.58
N TYR A 2 35.48 2.55 32.00
CA TYR A 2 35.68 2.10 30.63
C TYR A 2 34.71 2.86 29.72
N LYS A 3 35.27 3.71 28.86
CA LYS A 3 34.55 4.31 27.73
C LYS A 3 34.10 3.19 26.82
N LYS A 4 32.79 2.98 26.69
CA LYS A 4 32.22 2.14 25.63
C LYS A 4 32.22 2.99 24.36
N LEU A 5 33.07 2.62 23.40
CA LEU A 5 32.91 3.03 22.01
C LEU A 5 31.66 2.32 21.49
N ALA A 6 30.60 3.06 21.18
CA ALA A 6 29.48 2.55 20.40
C ALA A 6 29.97 2.47 18.95
N LEU A 7 30.07 1.24 18.43
CA LEU A 7 30.32 0.99 17.02
C LEU A 7 28.95 1.12 16.33
N THR A 8 28.66 2.28 15.76
CA THR A 8 27.51 2.44 14.85
C THR A 8 27.83 1.63 13.60
N ALA A 9 27.27 0.43 13.51
CA ALA A 9 27.32 -0.37 12.30
C ALA A 9 26.32 0.23 11.31
N LEU A 10 26.83 0.99 10.33
CA LEU A 10 26.09 1.26 9.10
C LEU A 10 26.02 -0.06 8.35
N VAL A 11 24.89 -0.76 8.45
CA VAL A 11 24.66 -2.03 7.75
C VAL A 11 23.90 -1.71 6.47
N PHE A 12 24.63 -1.50 5.38
CA PHE A 12 24.09 -1.71 4.03
C PHE A 12 24.08 -3.22 3.79
N VAL A 13 22.95 -3.88 4.01
CA VAL A 13 22.72 -5.25 3.54
C VAL A 13 21.83 -5.16 2.32
N ALA A 14 22.47 -5.07 1.15
CA ALA A 14 21.84 -5.50 -0.09
C ALA A 14 21.94 -7.02 -0.12
N LEU A 15 20.91 -7.72 0.38
CA LEU A 15 20.85 -9.18 0.31
C LEU A 15 20.31 -9.58 -1.06
N ALA A 16 21.17 -9.62 -2.07
CA ALA A 16 20.84 -10.22 -3.36
C ALA A 16 21.03 -11.74 -3.27
N THR A 17 19.99 -12.47 -2.82
CA THR A 17 19.96 -13.93 -2.93
C THR A 17 19.37 -14.31 -4.28
N ALA A 18 20.22 -14.65 -5.25
CA ALA A 18 19.78 -15.38 -6.43
C ALA A 18 19.55 -16.85 -6.02
N ILE A 19 18.28 -17.23 -5.84
CA ILE A 19 17.88 -18.61 -5.61
C ILE A 19 17.67 -19.27 -6.99
N PRO A 20 18.35 -20.39 -7.31
CA PRO A 20 18.08 -21.09 -8.55
C PRO A 20 16.67 -21.71 -8.54
N VAL A 21 15.91 -21.37 -9.57
CA VAL A 21 14.52 -21.77 -9.84
C VAL A 21 14.37 -23.29 -9.86
N ALA A 22 13.57 -23.81 -8.94
CA ALA A 22 12.87 -25.08 -9.06
C ALA A 22 11.39 -24.73 -9.25
N ALA A 23 10.62 -25.58 -9.96
CA ALA A 23 9.18 -25.43 -10.19
C ALA A 23 8.33 -25.63 -8.91
N ASP A 24 8.83 -25.12 -7.79
CA ASP A 24 8.22 -25.15 -6.46
C ASP A 24 8.02 -23.69 -6.02
N PRO A 25 6.92 -23.37 -5.34
CA PRO A 25 6.65 -22.01 -4.86
C PRO A 25 7.86 -21.39 -4.17
N THR A 26 8.27 -20.21 -4.65
CA THR A 26 9.41 -19.49 -4.06
C THR A 26 8.88 -18.51 -3.03
N SER A 27 9.12 -18.78 -1.75
CA SER A 27 8.74 -17.89 -0.65
C SER A 27 9.95 -17.34 0.10
N GLY A 28 9.77 -16.14 0.65
CA GLY A 28 10.78 -15.46 1.44
C GLY A 28 10.18 -14.65 2.58
N THR A 29 11.03 -14.34 3.56
CA THR A 29 10.68 -13.40 4.62
C THR A 29 11.92 -12.62 5.02
N VAL A 30 11.81 -11.29 4.98
CA VAL A 30 12.84 -10.36 5.42
C VAL A 30 12.33 -9.67 6.68
N THR A 31 13.08 -9.78 7.78
CA THR A 31 12.79 -9.10 9.04
C THR A 31 13.94 -8.18 9.40
N TRP A 32 13.63 -6.98 9.86
CA TRP A 32 14.62 -6.00 10.33
C TRP A 32 14.17 -5.33 11.61
N ASP A 33 15.16 -4.90 12.38
CA ASP A 33 15.01 -4.13 13.62
C ASP A 33 16.36 -3.43 13.87
N GLY A 34 16.42 -2.11 13.66
CA GLY A 34 17.67 -1.37 13.69
C GLY A 34 17.53 0.08 13.26
N SER A 35 18.60 0.71 12.83
CA SER A 35 18.61 2.13 12.42
C SER A 35 19.22 2.27 11.03
N GLY A 36 18.90 3.36 10.30
CA GLY A 36 19.44 3.61 8.97
C GLY A 36 18.38 3.38 7.91
N THR A 37 18.73 2.68 6.83
CA THR A 37 17.85 2.44 5.68
C THR A 37 17.90 0.98 5.28
N ILE A 38 16.76 0.41 4.94
CA ILE A 38 16.64 -0.89 4.27
C ILE A 38 15.82 -0.70 2.99
N ALA A 39 16.29 -1.34 1.92
CA ALA A 39 15.55 -1.48 0.67
C ALA A 39 15.47 -2.96 0.33
N VAL A 40 14.28 -3.42 -0.06
CA VAL A 40 14.03 -4.79 -0.49
C VAL A 40 13.29 -4.74 -1.81
N ASP A 41 13.88 -5.36 -2.82
CA ASP A 41 13.29 -5.55 -4.14
C ASP A 41 13.04 -7.05 -4.34
N VAL A 42 11.82 -7.42 -4.69
CA VAL A 42 11.41 -8.80 -5.01
C VAL A 42 10.83 -8.80 -6.42
N PHE A 43 11.33 -9.72 -7.26
CA PHE A 43 10.89 -9.92 -8.63
C PHE A 43 10.36 -11.36 -8.74
N PHE A 44 9.10 -11.50 -9.11
CA PHE A 44 8.43 -12.79 -9.38
C PHE A 44 8.49 -13.03 -10.88
N GLU A 45 9.69 -13.30 -11.38
CA GLU A 45 10.00 -13.43 -12.81
C GLU A 45 9.36 -12.34 -13.68
N ASP A 46 8.34 -12.67 -14.46
CA ASP A 46 7.55 -11.77 -15.30
C ASP A 46 6.19 -11.36 -14.69
N ASP A 47 5.72 -12.00 -13.63
CA ASP A 47 4.38 -11.82 -13.07
C ASP A 47 4.19 -10.54 -12.26
N ALA A 48 5.18 -10.19 -11.42
CA ALA A 48 5.09 -9.05 -10.51
C ALA A 48 6.44 -8.52 -10.01
N GLU A 49 6.42 -7.26 -9.58
CA GLU A 49 7.54 -6.61 -8.88
C GLU A 49 7.06 -6.00 -7.56
N MET A 50 7.90 -6.05 -6.53
CA MET A 50 7.65 -5.43 -5.23
C MET A 50 8.88 -4.70 -4.74
N HIS A 51 8.68 -3.46 -4.31
CA HIS A 51 9.72 -2.58 -3.80
C HIS A 51 9.31 -2.03 -2.44
N MET A 52 10.19 -2.18 -1.46
CA MET A 52 10.03 -1.59 -0.14
C MET A 52 11.26 -0.80 0.23
N ASN A 53 11.08 0.41 0.73
CA ASN A 53 12.16 1.24 1.24
C ASN A 53 11.73 1.89 2.56
N THR A 54 12.50 1.72 3.61
CA THR A 54 12.27 2.43 4.87
C THR A 54 13.55 2.97 5.45
N ALA A 55 13.48 4.17 6.01
CA ALA A 55 14.58 4.81 6.70
C ALA A 55 14.12 5.51 7.97
N GLY A 56 14.99 5.59 8.98
CA GLY A 56 14.68 6.25 10.23
C GLY A 56 15.78 6.15 11.27
N SER A 57 15.59 6.82 12.40
CA SER A 57 16.44 6.69 13.58
C SER A 57 16.28 5.32 14.24
N TRP A 58 15.09 4.73 14.12
CA TRP A 58 14.77 3.33 14.37
C TRP A 58 13.79 2.86 13.29
N ILE A 59 14.02 1.69 12.71
CA ILE A 59 13.17 1.02 11.73
C ILE A 59 12.96 -0.43 12.16
N TRP A 60 11.75 -0.95 11.97
CA TRP A 60 11.42 -2.34 12.22
C TRP A 60 10.42 -2.83 11.18
N GLY A 61 10.38 -4.14 10.97
CA GLY A 61 9.34 -4.70 10.14
C GLY A 61 9.59 -6.12 9.69
N THR A 62 8.59 -6.65 9.00
CA THR A 62 8.65 -7.92 8.30
C THR A 62 7.95 -7.78 6.97
N LEU A 63 8.63 -8.21 5.90
CA LEU A 63 8.07 -8.41 4.57
C LEU A 63 8.12 -9.91 4.28
N SER A 64 6.96 -10.53 4.15
CA SER A 64 6.80 -11.91 3.67
C SER A 64 6.28 -11.89 2.24
N PHE A 65 6.72 -12.82 1.42
CA PHE A 65 6.31 -12.91 0.01
C PHE A 65 6.37 -14.33 -0.51
N GLU A 66 5.61 -14.62 -1.56
CA GLU A 66 5.57 -15.91 -2.23
C GLU A 66 5.19 -15.77 -3.70
N ASP A 67 5.94 -16.49 -4.52
CA ASP A 67 5.58 -16.88 -5.87
C ASP A 67 4.85 -18.22 -5.84
N GLY A 68 3.65 -18.28 -6.42
CA GLY A 68 2.76 -19.42 -6.35
C GLY A 68 3.16 -20.57 -7.27
N GLU A 69 3.83 -20.30 -8.40
CA GLU A 69 4.18 -21.30 -9.44
C GLU A 69 2.95 -22.18 -9.81
N ASP A 70 1.77 -21.57 -9.87
CA ASP A 70 0.48 -22.26 -9.91
C ASP A 70 -0.23 -22.20 -11.27
N ASN A 71 0.23 -21.33 -12.17
CA ASN A 71 -0.27 -21.08 -13.52
C ASN A 71 -1.78 -21.34 -13.66
N PRO A 72 -2.62 -20.58 -12.93
CA PRO A 72 -4.06 -20.73 -12.94
C PRO A 72 -4.61 -20.73 -14.36
N TYR A 73 -5.34 -21.81 -14.68
CA TYR A 73 -5.97 -22.03 -15.99
C TYR A 73 -5.01 -22.14 -17.19
N SER A 74 -3.70 -22.34 -16.96
CA SER A 74 -2.69 -22.42 -18.02
C SER A 74 -2.60 -21.14 -18.85
N TYR A 75 -2.68 -19.98 -18.18
CA TYR A 75 -2.53 -18.65 -18.77
C TYR A 75 -1.08 -18.16 -18.79
N ASP A 76 -0.16 -18.96 -18.26
CA ASP A 76 1.26 -18.66 -18.13
C ASP A 76 1.50 -17.39 -17.28
N VAL A 77 0.65 -17.18 -16.27
CA VAL A 77 0.77 -16.11 -15.25
C VAL A 77 0.54 -16.73 -13.88
N ASP A 78 1.47 -16.56 -12.95
CA ASP A 78 1.40 -17.10 -11.60
C ASP A 78 0.70 -16.16 -10.62
N THR A 79 0.29 -16.74 -9.50
CA THR A 79 -0.24 -15.98 -8.37
C THR A 79 0.89 -15.55 -7.45
N CYS A 80 1.06 -14.24 -7.24
CA CYS A 80 2.07 -13.72 -6.30
C CYS A 80 1.39 -13.01 -5.12
N TRP A 81 2.02 -13.04 -3.94
CA TRP A 81 1.57 -12.23 -2.81
C TRP A 81 2.70 -11.71 -1.93
N SER A 82 2.40 -10.64 -1.21
CA SER A 82 3.22 -10.12 -0.12
C SER A 82 2.41 -9.64 1.06
N GLN A 83 3.09 -9.60 2.20
CA GLN A 83 2.57 -9.07 3.43
C GLN A 83 3.64 -8.23 4.09
N LEU A 84 3.36 -6.94 4.26
CA LEU A 84 4.20 -5.98 4.96
C LEU A 84 3.57 -5.61 6.30
N VAL A 85 4.37 -5.65 7.37
CA VAL A 85 4.10 -4.93 8.62
C VAL A 85 5.40 -4.29 9.05
N ALA A 86 5.46 -2.96 8.98
CA ALA A 86 6.71 -2.25 9.20
C ALA A 86 6.47 -0.83 9.70
N GLY A 87 7.47 -0.28 10.39
CA GLY A 87 7.43 1.06 10.94
C GLY A 87 8.79 1.70 11.12
N PHE A 88 8.75 2.97 11.50
CA PHE A 88 9.92 3.80 11.73
C PHE A 88 9.69 4.83 12.84
N GLU A 89 10.80 5.36 13.36
CA GLU A 89 10.91 6.63 14.07
C GLU A 89 11.76 7.60 13.23
N GLU A 90 11.36 8.87 13.18
CA GLU A 90 12.01 9.99 12.47
C GLU A 90 12.43 9.63 11.03
N GLY A 91 11.46 9.36 10.17
CA GLY A 91 11.73 8.62 8.95
C GLY A 91 10.59 8.56 7.95
N TYR A 92 10.69 7.56 7.07
CA TYR A 92 9.69 7.24 6.07
C TYR A 92 9.61 5.74 5.81
N LEU A 93 8.50 5.32 5.20
CA LEU A 93 8.33 4.01 4.59
C LEU A 93 7.58 4.14 3.26
N GLU A 94 8.09 3.46 2.26
CA GLU A 94 7.55 3.34 0.91
C GLU A 94 7.31 1.86 0.59
N PHE A 95 6.17 1.56 -0.02
CA PHE A 95 5.84 0.24 -0.51
C PHE A 95 5.12 0.32 -1.85
N LEU A 96 5.64 -0.38 -2.84
CA LEU A 96 5.14 -0.42 -4.22
C LEU A 96 5.03 -1.87 -4.66
N THR A 97 3.89 -2.23 -5.25
CA THR A 97 3.75 -3.45 -6.03
C THR A 97 3.29 -3.10 -7.43
N ILE A 98 3.86 -3.79 -8.41
CA ILE A 98 3.54 -3.69 -9.83
C ILE A 98 3.09 -5.06 -10.30
N ARG A 99 1.94 -5.13 -10.97
CA ARG A 99 1.53 -6.32 -11.72
C ARG A 99 2.20 -6.29 -13.09
N ALA A 100 3.15 -7.17 -13.32
CA ALA A 100 4.00 -7.17 -14.51
C ALA A 100 3.49 -8.10 -15.62
N ASP A 101 2.64 -9.10 -15.30
CA ASP A 101 1.95 -9.92 -16.30
C ASP A 101 0.43 -10.05 -16.08
N SER A 102 -0.27 -10.44 -17.15
CA SER A 102 -1.72 -10.55 -17.23
C SER A 102 -2.17 -11.50 -18.34
N TRP A 103 -3.35 -12.10 -18.17
CA TRP A 103 -4.02 -12.72 -19.31
C TRP A 103 -4.74 -11.65 -20.16
N GLU A 104 -3.95 -10.97 -20.99
CA GLU A 104 -4.36 -9.78 -21.77
C GLU A 104 -5.65 -9.98 -22.56
N ALA A 105 -5.86 -11.17 -23.10
CA ALA A 105 -7.01 -11.48 -23.96
C ALA A 105 -8.37 -11.26 -23.27
N MET A 106 -8.42 -11.22 -21.95
CA MET A 106 -9.64 -10.98 -21.17
C MET A 106 -9.52 -9.86 -20.15
N TYR A 107 -8.31 -9.59 -19.63
CA TYR A 107 -8.12 -8.70 -18.49
C TYR A 107 -7.32 -7.43 -18.80
N GLY A 108 -7.00 -7.20 -20.07
CA GLY A 108 -6.23 -6.02 -20.49
C GLY A 108 -4.75 -6.13 -20.14
N ASP A 109 -4.01 -5.08 -20.50
CA ASP A 109 -2.55 -5.03 -20.38
C ASP A 109 -2.10 -5.06 -18.90
N PRO A 110 -0.88 -5.58 -18.61
CA PRO A 110 -0.28 -5.44 -17.28
C PRO A 110 0.16 -3.99 -17.03
N GLY A 111 0.61 -3.70 -15.80
CA GLY A 111 1.07 -2.37 -15.39
C GLY A 111 0.24 -1.72 -14.30
N GLN A 112 -0.72 -2.44 -13.73
CA GLN A 112 -1.44 -1.99 -12.53
C GLN A 112 -0.46 -1.80 -11.37
N THR A 113 -0.65 -0.73 -10.58
CA THR A 113 0.21 -0.43 -9.43
C THR A 113 -0.57 -0.12 -8.18
N MET A 114 -0.01 -0.51 -7.03
CA MET A 114 -0.42 -0.06 -5.70
C MET A 114 0.80 0.53 -5.03
N TYR A 115 0.66 1.77 -4.55
CA TYR A 115 1.76 2.50 -3.94
C TYR A 115 1.30 3.13 -2.64
N SER A 116 2.14 3.04 -1.61
CA SER A 116 1.92 3.68 -0.33
C SER A 116 3.20 4.33 0.18
N TRP A 117 3.05 5.53 0.75
CA TRP A 117 4.14 6.32 1.33
C TRP A 117 3.67 6.91 2.66
N ILE A 118 4.45 6.70 3.72
CA ILE A 118 4.26 7.39 5.00
C ILE A 118 5.57 8.02 5.45
N GLU A 119 5.51 9.19 6.09
CA GLU A 119 6.66 9.86 6.69
C GLU A 119 6.25 10.65 7.93
N GLY A 120 7.19 10.87 8.85
CA GLY A 120 6.95 11.67 10.04
C GLY A 120 7.93 11.43 11.18
N GLY A 121 7.53 11.83 12.39
CA GLY A 121 8.25 11.50 13.62
C GLY A 121 8.14 10.02 14.00
N TRP A 122 7.06 9.36 13.59
CA TRP A 122 6.88 7.91 13.62
C TRP A 122 5.82 7.52 12.59
N GLY A 123 5.80 6.24 12.19
CA GLY A 123 4.71 5.70 11.38
C GLY A 123 4.82 4.20 11.17
N GLU A 124 3.69 3.58 10.81
CA GLU A 124 3.58 2.16 10.49
C GLU A 124 2.66 1.92 9.27
N ILE A 125 3.04 0.96 8.41
CA ILE A 125 2.20 0.39 7.35
C ILE A 125 1.96 -1.09 7.64
N ALA A 126 0.73 -1.53 7.45
CA ALA A 126 0.34 -2.92 7.38
C ALA A 126 -0.49 -3.19 6.13
N LYS A 127 0.06 -3.97 5.18
CA LYS A 127 -0.62 -4.34 3.93
C LYS A 127 -0.45 -5.81 3.60
N PHE A 128 -1.47 -6.39 2.96
CA PHE A 128 -1.35 -7.65 2.24
C PHE A 128 -1.71 -7.41 0.79
N GLU A 129 -0.79 -7.64 -0.14
CA GLU A 129 -0.98 -7.43 -1.57
C GLU A 129 -0.89 -8.76 -2.31
N TRP A 130 -1.70 -8.92 -3.33
CA TRP A 130 -1.86 -10.15 -4.10
C TRP A 130 -2.12 -9.79 -5.55
N THR A 131 -1.54 -10.54 -6.48
CA THR A 131 -1.71 -10.36 -7.91
C THR A 131 -1.83 -11.71 -8.61
N ASN A 132 -2.49 -11.73 -9.77
CA ASN A 132 -2.58 -12.89 -10.64
C ASN A 132 -2.90 -12.49 -12.10
N TYR A 133 -3.20 -13.48 -12.92
CA TYR A 133 -3.66 -13.34 -14.31
C TYR A 133 -4.82 -12.37 -14.59
N ALA A 134 -5.62 -11.97 -13.59
CA ALA A 134 -6.82 -11.15 -13.77
C ALA A 134 -6.82 -9.82 -13.01
N GLN A 135 -6.24 -9.77 -11.82
CA GLN A 135 -6.48 -8.67 -10.88
C GLN A 135 -5.32 -8.47 -9.92
N MET A 136 -5.19 -7.25 -9.40
CA MET A 136 -4.30 -6.88 -8.31
C MET A 136 -5.14 -6.41 -7.12
N ARG A 137 -4.88 -6.92 -5.92
CA ARG A 137 -5.70 -6.62 -4.73
C ARG A 137 -4.85 -6.44 -3.49
N SER A 138 -5.22 -5.48 -2.65
CA SER A 138 -4.84 -5.45 -1.24
C SER A 138 -5.97 -5.97 -0.38
N CYS A 139 -5.81 -7.13 0.25
CA CYS A 139 -6.85 -7.79 1.05
C CYS A 139 -6.62 -7.59 2.55
N ASN A 140 -6.85 -6.38 3.07
CA ASN A 140 -6.63 -6.08 4.49
C ASN A 140 -7.77 -6.59 5.41
N TYR A 141 -8.57 -7.56 4.94
CA TYR A 141 -9.67 -8.15 5.69
C TYR A 141 -9.14 -9.07 6.80
N GLY A 142 -9.05 -8.55 8.03
CA GLY A 142 -8.77 -9.35 9.23
C GLY A 142 -7.31 -9.69 9.51
N LYS A 143 -6.36 -9.15 8.72
CA LYS A 143 -4.89 -8.99 8.96
C LYS A 143 -4.21 -8.64 7.62
N PRO A 144 -3.05 -7.96 7.63
CA PRO A 144 -2.31 -7.44 8.77
C PRO A 144 -2.85 -6.09 9.30
N ARG A 145 -2.41 -5.69 10.50
CA ARG A 145 -2.68 -4.38 11.11
C ARG A 145 -1.38 -3.85 11.73
N THR A 146 -1.25 -2.54 11.79
CA THR A 146 -0.19 -1.85 12.54
C THR A 146 -0.34 -2.08 14.04
N SER A 147 0.62 -1.63 14.84
CA SER A 147 0.56 -1.73 16.30
C SER A 147 -0.61 -0.95 16.91
N GLY A 148 -1.04 0.15 16.26
CA GLY A 148 -2.26 0.90 16.60
C GLY A 148 -3.57 0.25 16.14
N GLY A 149 -3.52 -0.80 15.31
CA GLY A 149 -4.71 -1.50 14.82
C GLY A 149 -5.25 -0.96 13.50
N HIS A 150 -4.47 -0.17 12.76
CA HIS A 150 -4.85 0.44 11.48
C HIS A 150 -4.10 -0.21 10.30
N HIS A 151 -4.35 0.24 9.07
CA HIS A 151 -3.53 -0.11 7.90
C HIS A 151 -2.39 0.87 7.69
N PHE A 152 -2.65 2.15 7.94
CA PHE A 152 -1.65 3.21 7.90
C PHE A 152 -1.79 4.10 9.13
N GLU A 153 -0.68 4.45 9.73
CA GLU A 153 -0.63 5.45 10.80
C GLU A 153 0.69 6.20 10.79
N ALA A 154 0.64 7.49 11.11
CA ALA A 154 1.82 8.34 11.19
C ALA A 154 1.58 9.50 12.16
N GLY A 155 2.65 10.02 12.75
CA GLY A 155 2.58 11.17 13.62
C GLY A 155 3.94 11.84 13.88
N GLY A 156 3.91 12.96 14.59
CA GLY A 156 5.07 13.77 14.93
C GLY A 156 4.84 15.26 14.70
N ASP A 157 5.93 16.03 14.72
CA ASP A 157 5.92 17.47 14.39
C ASP A 157 5.45 17.72 12.95
N PHE A 158 5.69 16.75 12.07
CA PHE A 158 5.13 16.60 10.74
C PHE A 158 4.77 15.13 10.53
N PHE A 159 3.69 14.87 9.77
CA PHE A 159 3.33 13.54 9.30
C PHE A 159 2.65 13.63 7.93
N ASN A 160 2.74 12.55 7.16
CA ASN A 160 2.10 12.38 5.87
C ASN A 160 1.79 10.88 5.65
N ILE A 161 0.58 10.58 5.18
CA ILE A 161 0.09 9.26 4.80
C ILE A 161 -0.50 9.35 3.41
N PHE A 162 0.12 8.71 2.43
CA PHE A 162 -0.32 8.67 1.04
C PHE A 162 -0.49 7.23 0.56
N THR A 163 -1.56 6.94 -0.17
CA THR A 163 -1.73 5.68 -0.87
C THR A 163 -2.54 5.87 -2.16
N VAL A 164 -2.18 5.11 -3.20
CA VAL A 164 -2.78 5.18 -4.53
C VAL A 164 -2.88 3.80 -5.15
N ILE A 165 -3.94 3.61 -5.92
CA ILE A 165 -4.07 2.53 -6.90
C ILE A 165 -4.23 3.12 -8.30
N ASP A 166 -3.54 2.53 -9.28
CA ASP A 166 -3.58 2.93 -10.69
C ASP A 166 -3.75 1.67 -11.54
N ASN A 167 -4.74 1.67 -12.43
CA ASN A 167 -5.05 0.51 -13.25
C ASN A 167 -4.15 0.33 -14.49
N GLY A 168 -3.18 1.23 -14.70
CA GLY A 168 -2.29 1.23 -15.86
C GLY A 168 -2.92 1.73 -17.17
N ALA A 169 -4.23 2.01 -17.16
CA ALA A 169 -5.01 2.52 -18.29
C ALA A 169 -5.50 3.97 -18.07
N GLY A 170 -4.99 4.65 -17.03
CA GLY A 170 -5.27 6.05 -16.74
C GLY A 170 -6.38 6.28 -15.72
N GLU A 171 -6.95 5.22 -15.14
CA GLU A 171 -7.91 5.29 -14.04
C GLU A 171 -7.22 5.01 -12.71
N TYR A 172 -7.58 5.78 -11.68
CA TYR A 172 -6.89 5.72 -10.40
C TYR A 172 -7.77 6.24 -9.27
N ALA A 173 -7.34 5.92 -8.05
CA ALA A 173 -7.84 6.53 -6.83
C ALA A 173 -6.72 6.68 -5.80
N TRP A 174 -6.68 7.80 -5.09
CA TRP A 174 -5.71 8.05 -4.03
C TRP A 174 -6.30 8.77 -2.83
N ALA A 175 -5.66 8.61 -1.67
CA ALA A 175 -5.91 9.38 -0.46
C ALA A 175 -4.60 9.85 0.17
N ASN A 176 -4.65 11.03 0.79
CA ASN A 176 -3.52 11.69 1.42
C ASN A 176 -3.94 12.35 2.74
N ILE A 177 -3.21 12.13 3.83
CA ILE A 177 -3.42 12.79 5.13
C ILE A 177 -2.09 13.36 5.60
N TYR A 178 -1.99 14.68 5.72
CA TYR A 178 -0.77 15.32 6.19
C TYR A 178 -1.07 16.42 7.20
N GLY A 179 -0.12 16.68 8.09
CA GLY A 179 -0.32 17.66 9.14
C GLY A 179 0.92 17.87 10.01
N SER A 180 0.72 18.60 11.09
CA SER A 180 1.78 19.00 12.01
C SER A 180 1.36 18.86 13.47
N ASN A 181 2.30 18.46 14.33
CA ASN A 181 2.11 18.30 15.78
C ASN A 181 0.88 17.44 16.10
N GLY A 182 0.93 16.17 15.70
CA GLY A 182 -0.22 15.28 15.87
C GLY A 182 0.01 13.92 15.28
N SER A 183 -1.10 13.22 15.03
CA SER A 183 -1.10 11.92 14.37
C SER A 183 -2.36 11.74 13.53
N ALA A 184 -2.26 10.87 12.54
CA ALA A 184 -3.38 10.40 11.74
C ALA A 184 -3.31 8.89 11.52
N TRP A 185 -4.44 8.32 11.17
CA TRP A 185 -4.53 6.96 10.63
C TRP A 185 -5.52 6.90 9.48
N LEU A 186 -5.30 5.94 8.59
CA LEU A 186 -6.16 5.61 7.46
C LEU A 186 -6.34 4.10 7.43
N ASP A 187 -7.58 3.67 7.35
CA ASP A 187 -7.96 2.30 7.09
C ASP A 187 -8.54 2.20 5.68
N LEU A 188 -8.06 1.23 4.92
CA LEU A 188 -8.61 0.82 3.62
C LEU A 188 -8.79 -0.69 3.61
N MET A 189 -10.03 -1.14 3.76
CA MET A 189 -10.39 -2.55 3.91
C MET A 189 -9.87 -3.42 2.77
N ASN A 190 -10.01 -2.88 1.55
CA ASN A 190 -9.62 -3.54 0.34
C ASN A 190 -9.32 -2.50 -0.73
N GLU A 191 -8.26 -2.76 -1.45
CA GLU A 191 -7.93 -2.09 -2.70
C GLU A 191 -8.00 -3.19 -3.77
N ASP A 192 -8.65 -2.96 -4.89
CA ASP A 192 -8.84 -3.99 -5.94
C ASP A 192 -8.76 -3.32 -7.30
N ILE A 193 -8.06 -3.95 -8.23
CA ILE A 193 -7.90 -3.50 -9.60
C ILE A 193 -8.18 -4.71 -10.48
N TRP A 194 -9.30 -4.65 -11.21
CA TRP A 194 -9.77 -5.75 -12.05
C TRP A 194 -9.31 -5.52 -13.49
N GLY A 195 -8.07 -5.91 -13.79
CA GLY A 195 -7.44 -5.62 -15.07
C GLY A 195 -7.34 -4.11 -15.35
N ASP A 196 -7.55 -3.72 -16.60
CA ASP A 196 -7.69 -2.32 -17.03
C ASP A 196 -9.14 -1.79 -16.95
N MET A 197 -10.06 -2.55 -16.33
CA MET A 197 -11.50 -2.31 -16.44
C MET A 197 -12.13 -1.57 -15.27
N SER A 198 -11.60 -1.71 -14.06
CA SER A 198 -12.18 -1.07 -12.88
C SER A 198 -11.26 -1.12 -11.67
N PHE A 199 -11.51 -0.25 -10.71
CA PHE A 199 -10.88 -0.24 -9.41
C PHE A 199 -11.89 -0.13 -8.27
N LYS A 200 -11.45 -0.55 -7.08
CA LYS A 200 -12.09 -0.28 -5.79
C LYS A 200 -11.03 0.19 -4.81
N PHE A 201 -11.32 1.28 -4.13
CA PHE A 201 -10.43 1.89 -3.15
C PHE A 201 -11.17 1.96 -1.81
N GLY A 202 -10.74 1.16 -0.84
CA GLY A 202 -11.34 1.06 0.50
C GLY A 202 -12.57 0.15 0.62
N ARG A 203 -12.90 -0.68 -0.40
CA ARG A 203 -14.17 -1.42 -0.43
C ARG A 203 -14.02 -2.90 -0.77
N GLY A 204 -14.45 -3.77 0.14
CA GLY A 204 -14.27 -5.22 0.02
C GLY A 204 -15.37 -5.97 -0.73
N CYS A 205 -15.24 -7.30 -0.77
CA CYS A 205 -16.25 -8.22 -1.30
C CYS A 205 -17.53 -8.21 -0.42
N GLY A 206 -18.49 -7.38 -0.78
CA GLY A 206 -19.76 -7.19 -0.07
C GLY A 206 -19.92 -5.73 0.38
N CYS A 207 -21.11 -5.33 0.82
CA CYS A 207 -21.40 -3.96 1.27
C CYS A 207 -20.67 -3.55 2.57
N TYR A 208 -19.50 -4.14 2.87
CA TYR A 208 -18.69 -3.86 4.04
C TYR A 208 -17.58 -2.87 3.63
N THR A 209 -17.58 -1.73 4.31
CA THR A 209 -16.61 -0.65 4.16
C THR A 209 -15.89 -0.49 5.50
N ASP A 210 -14.57 -0.60 5.47
CA ASP A 210 -13.65 -0.17 6.53
C ASP A 210 -12.64 0.75 5.85
N ALA A 211 -13.17 1.90 5.42
CA ALA A 211 -12.48 2.94 4.67
C ALA A 211 -12.56 4.22 5.49
N ASP A 212 -11.95 4.22 6.67
CA ASP A 212 -12.12 5.25 7.66
C ASP A 212 -10.81 6.01 7.85
N TRP A 213 -10.91 7.26 8.29
CA TRP A 213 -9.72 8.02 8.66
C TRP A 213 -9.99 8.93 9.85
N TYR A 214 -8.91 9.25 10.54
CA TYR A 214 -8.92 10.19 11.65
C TYR A 214 -7.60 10.93 11.72
N VAL A 215 -7.68 12.15 12.24
CA VAL A 215 -6.53 12.99 12.53
C VAL A 215 -6.77 13.77 13.80
N GLU A 216 -5.72 13.94 14.59
CA GLU A 216 -5.68 14.88 15.72
C GLU A 216 -4.35 15.61 15.69
N ALA A 217 -4.37 16.87 15.26
CA ALA A 217 -3.17 17.67 15.02
C ALA A 217 -3.44 19.17 15.13
N ASP A 218 -2.39 19.98 15.37
CA ASP A 218 -2.51 21.45 15.39
C ASP A 218 -2.97 22.01 14.04
N SER A 219 -2.52 21.39 12.95
CA SER A 219 -3.00 21.64 11.60
C SER A 219 -2.93 20.37 10.77
N TRP A 220 -3.92 20.16 9.90
CA TRP A 220 -3.98 18.99 9.04
C TRP A 220 -4.80 19.25 7.77
N THR A 221 -4.54 18.44 6.76
CA THR A 221 -5.32 18.31 5.54
C THR A 221 -5.52 16.84 5.19
N PHE A 222 -6.74 16.49 4.82
CA PHE A 222 -7.11 15.26 4.15
C PHE A 222 -7.47 15.58 2.70
N GLU A 223 -6.90 14.84 1.77
CA GLU A 223 -7.20 14.90 0.34
C GLU A 223 -7.52 13.52 -0.18
N ARG A 224 -8.45 13.44 -1.13
CA ARG A 224 -8.64 12.24 -1.95
C ARG A 224 -9.09 12.61 -3.34
N GLU A 225 -8.79 11.73 -4.28
CA GLU A 225 -9.09 11.94 -5.69
C GLU A 225 -9.33 10.61 -6.38
N ALA A 226 -10.15 10.64 -7.43
CA ALA A 226 -10.33 9.52 -8.32
C ALA A 226 -10.68 9.98 -9.73
N TYR A 227 -10.26 9.19 -10.72
CA TYR A 227 -10.63 9.35 -12.12
C TYR A 227 -11.04 8.00 -12.71
N ALA A 228 -12.12 8.00 -13.49
CA ALA A 228 -12.60 6.84 -14.24
C ALA A 228 -13.30 7.27 -15.53
N ASP A 229 -13.22 6.44 -16.58
CA ASP A 229 -13.70 6.79 -17.92
C ASP A 229 -15.19 6.48 -18.16
N ASN A 230 -15.78 5.49 -17.48
CA ASN A 230 -17.16 5.07 -17.73
C ASN A 230 -18.12 5.32 -16.57
N TRP A 231 -17.66 5.20 -15.33
CA TRP A 231 -18.44 5.48 -14.12
C TRP A 231 -17.54 5.71 -12.92
N LEU A 232 -18.02 6.51 -11.97
CA LEU A 232 -17.36 6.75 -10.69
C LEU A 232 -18.40 6.83 -9.58
N THR A 233 -18.20 6.07 -8.51
CA THR A 233 -19.01 6.10 -7.31
C THR A 233 -18.18 6.58 -6.12
N ILE A 234 -18.69 7.59 -5.41
CA ILE A 234 -18.13 8.12 -4.16
C ILE A 234 -19.11 7.79 -3.03
N HIS A 235 -18.76 6.83 -2.17
CA HIS A 235 -19.72 6.21 -1.26
C HIS A 235 -20.14 7.12 -0.10
N ASN A 236 -19.20 7.82 0.56
CA ASN A 236 -19.50 8.77 1.65
C ASN A 236 -20.61 9.77 1.30
N HIS A 237 -20.60 10.29 0.07
CA HIS A 237 -21.54 11.32 -0.39
C HIS A 237 -22.74 10.75 -1.16
N GLY A 238 -22.73 9.45 -1.48
CA GLY A 238 -23.73 8.81 -2.32
C GLY A 238 -23.74 9.35 -3.75
N TYR A 239 -22.58 9.71 -4.30
CA TYR A 239 -22.48 10.12 -5.69
C TYR A 239 -22.29 8.89 -6.58
N ASP A 240 -23.17 8.75 -7.57
CA ASP A 240 -23.05 7.80 -8.67
C ASP A 240 -23.01 8.57 -9.98
N ILE A 241 -21.85 8.59 -10.63
CA ILE A 241 -21.60 9.36 -11.84
C ILE A 241 -21.44 8.38 -13.01
N SER A 242 -22.17 8.62 -14.11
CA SER A 242 -22.00 7.87 -15.36
C SER A 242 -21.27 8.71 -16.41
N GLY A 243 -20.41 8.06 -17.19
CA GLY A 243 -19.45 8.68 -18.10
C GLY A 243 -18.15 9.08 -17.41
N PRO A 244 -17.22 9.71 -18.15
CA PRO A 244 -15.94 10.12 -17.60
C PRO A 244 -16.12 11.07 -16.42
N ALA A 245 -15.46 10.77 -15.31
CA ALA A 245 -15.63 11.48 -14.06
C ALA A 245 -14.29 11.70 -13.37
N TYR A 246 -14.12 12.90 -12.83
CA TYR A 246 -13.02 13.28 -11.95
C TYR A 246 -13.62 13.80 -10.64
N TYR A 247 -13.15 13.25 -9.53
CA TYR A 247 -13.52 13.68 -8.19
C TYR A 247 -12.28 14.10 -7.43
N HIS A 248 -12.36 15.22 -6.72
CA HIS A 248 -11.32 15.68 -5.81
C HIS A 248 -11.97 16.32 -4.59
N GLU A 249 -11.50 15.95 -3.41
CA GLU A 249 -11.94 16.51 -2.13
C GLU A 249 -10.75 16.92 -1.29
N THR A 250 -10.86 18.08 -0.65
CA THR A 250 -9.89 18.59 0.31
C THR A 250 -10.62 19.05 1.56
N ILE A 251 -10.22 18.53 2.71
CA ILE A 251 -10.72 18.94 4.03
C ILE A 251 -9.51 19.35 4.86
N SER A 252 -9.50 20.56 5.40
CA SER A 252 -8.40 21.05 6.25
C SER A 252 -8.94 21.58 7.58
N GLY A 253 -8.17 21.41 8.64
CA GLY A 253 -8.59 21.80 9.98
C GLY A 253 -7.50 21.78 11.02
N SER A 254 -7.94 21.82 12.27
CA SER A 254 -7.13 21.76 13.49
C SER A 254 -7.90 21.00 14.57
N GLY A 255 -7.20 20.31 15.46
CA GLY A 255 -7.80 19.42 16.46
C GLY A 255 -8.24 18.09 15.85
N ALA A 256 -9.07 17.36 16.60
CA ALA A 256 -9.56 16.04 16.21
C ALA A 256 -10.68 16.11 15.15
N PHE A 257 -10.56 15.32 14.10
CA PHE A 257 -11.58 15.09 13.09
C PHE A 257 -11.41 13.70 12.47
N GLY A 258 -12.49 13.10 12.00
CA GLY A 258 -12.46 11.87 11.23
C GLY A 258 -13.76 11.69 10.48
N ASP A 259 -13.69 10.90 9.42
CA ASP A 259 -14.84 10.55 8.60
C ASP A 259 -14.82 9.05 8.28
N SER A 260 -16.00 8.53 8.00
CA SER A 260 -16.21 7.12 7.68
C SER A 260 -16.50 6.93 6.20
N ASP A 261 -16.12 5.77 5.66
CA ASP A 261 -16.42 5.37 4.29
C ASP A 261 -15.89 6.32 3.19
N VAL A 262 -14.59 6.62 3.22
CA VAL A 262 -13.91 7.34 2.13
C VAL A 262 -13.75 6.51 0.85
N SER A 263 -14.46 5.39 0.74
CA SER A 263 -14.31 4.47 -0.37
C SER A 263 -14.77 5.05 -1.71
N MET A 264 -14.10 4.62 -2.77
CA MET A 264 -14.36 5.01 -4.15
C MET A 264 -14.30 3.77 -5.05
N GLU A 265 -15.14 3.71 -6.07
CA GLU A 265 -15.10 2.66 -7.08
C GLU A 265 -15.30 3.30 -8.45
N GLY A 266 -14.60 2.82 -9.48
CA GLY A 266 -14.73 3.35 -10.82
C GLY A 266 -14.25 2.38 -11.87
N GLY A 267 -14.56 2.68 -13.13
CA GLY A 267 -14.15 1.96 -14.32
C GLY A 267 -14.90 2.44 -15.54
#